data_AF-A0A517VPR1-F1
#
_entry.id   AF-A0A517VPR1-F1
#
_cell.length_a   1.000
_cell.length_b   1.000
_cell.length_c   1.000
_cell.angle_alpha   90.00
_cell.angle_beta   90.00
_cell.angle_gamma   90.00
#
_symmetry.space_group_name_H-M   'P 1'
#
loop_
_entity.id
_entity.type
_entity.pdbx_description
1 polymer ?
#
loop_
_entity_poly.entity_id
_entity_poly.type
_entity_poly.pdbx_seq_one_letter_code
_entity_poly.pdbx_strand_id
1 'polypeptide(L)' 'MRYAIYGLVVVLIILHQDNWLWDDKRLILGFMPITLLYQAGISVGAAIVWFLATKFAWPHHLEEIAQDTPAQETGETE' A
#
# COMPACT_ATOMS: atom_id res chain seq x y z
N MET A 1 8.62 8.69 -12.04
CA MET A 1 7.39 8.44 -11.24
C MET A 1 7.63 7.41 -10.15
N ARG A 2 8.20 6.23 -10.45
CA ARG A 2 8.61 5.20 -9.47
C ARG A 2 9.28 5.72 -8.18
N TYR A 3 10.27 6.62 -8.26
CA TYR A 3 10.92 7.20 -7.06
C TYR A 3 9.99 8.04 -6.19
N ALA A 4 9.01 8.72 -6.77
CA ALA A 4 8.01 9.48 -6.01
C ALA A 4 7.11 8.55 -5.19
N ILE A 5 6.77 7.37 -5.73
CA ILE A 5 5.99 6.35 -5.02
C ILE A 5 6.78 5.78 -3.85
N TYR A 6 8.07 5.49 -4.03
CA TYR A 6 8.93 5.07 -2.92
C TYR A 6 9.01 6.13 -1.82
N GLY A 7 9.17 7.41 -2.19
CA GLY A 7 9.11 8.52 -1.23
C GLY A 7 7.78 8.56 -0.47
N LEU A 8 6.66 8.38 -1.17
CA LEU A 8 5.32 8.38 -0.59
C LEU A 8 5.11 7.22 0.40
N VAL A 9 5.66 6.04 0.10
CA VAL A 9 5.64 4.88 1.00
C VAL A 9 6.45 5.17 2.27
N VAL A 10 7.65 5.76 2.14
CA VAL A 10 8.47 6.15 3.31
C VAL A 10 7.73 7.16 4.19
N VAL A 11 7.09 8.16 3.58
CA VAL A 11 6.26 9.14 4.29
C VAL A 11 5.13 8.43 5.04
N LEU A 12 4.39 7.52 4.39
CA LEU A 12 3.34 6.74 5.05
C LEU A 12 3.85 5.94 6.25
N ILE A 13 5.03 5.32 6.15
CA ILE A 13 5.62 4.56 7.26
C ILE A 13 5.90 5.47 8.46
N ILE A 14 6.44 6.66 8.22
CA ILE A 14 6.71 7.64 9.29
C ILE A 14 5.39 8.10 9.92
N LEU A 15 4.40 8.47 9.10
CA LEU A 15 3.10 8.91 9.59
C LEU A 15 2.37 7.80 10.37
N HIS A 16 2.53 6.54 9.96
CA HIS A 16 1.90 5.41 10.62
C HIS A 16 2.39 5.20 12.07
N GLN A 17 3.62 5.62 12.42
CA GLN A 17 4.13 5.47 13.78
C GLN A 17 3.25 6.18 14.82
N ASP A 18 2.62 7.28 14.44
CA ASP A 18 1.59 7.95 15.25
C ASP A 18 1.99 8.24 16.71
N ASN A 19 3.22 8.72 16.92
CA ASN A 19 3.71 9.07 18.25
C ASN A 19 3.11 10.38 18.79
N TRP A 20 2.41 11.15 17.96
CA TRP A 20 1.91 12.49 18.27
C TRP A 20 0.47 12.52 18.80
N LEU A 21 -0.41 11.65 18.32
CA LEU A 21 -1.83 11.61 18.69
C LEU A 21 -2.12 10.52 19.75
N TRP A 22 -1.08 9.83 20.22
CA TRP A 22 -1.21 8.67 21.10
C TRP A 22 -1.89 8.99 22.44
N ASP A 23 -1.65 10.17 23.00
CA ASP A 23 -2.24 10.60 24.28
C ASP A 23 -3.45 11.55 24.10
N ASP A 24 -3.89 11.75 22.86
CA ASP A 24 -4.96 12.67 22.54
C ASP A 24 -6.33 12.01 22.65
N LYS A 25 -7.08 12.39 23.68
CA LYS A 25 -8.40 11.83 24.00
C LYS A 25 -9.57 12.58 23.35
N ARG A 26 -9.30 13.53 22.44
CA ARG A 26 -10.36 14.28 21.77
C ARG A 26 -11.25 13.34 20.98
N LEU A 27 -12.55 13.43 21.25
CA LEU A 27 -13.58 12.71 20.51
C LEU A 27 -14.09 13.58 19.36
N ILE A 28 -14.06 13.03 18.17
CA ILE A 28 -14.69 13.58 16.97
C ILE A 28 -16.08 12.97 16.83
N LEU A 29 -17.03 13.78 16.36
CA LEU A 29 -18.42 13.38 16.16
C LEU A 29 -19.11 12.83 17.43
N GLY A 30 -18.53 13.09 18.61
CA GLY A 30 -19.05 12.66 19.91
C GLY A 30 -18.76 11.19 20.29
N PHE A 31 -18.14 10.39 19.44
CA PHE A 31 -17.90 8.96 19.73
C PHE A 31 -16.55 8.40 19.26
N MET A 32 -15.88 9.03 18.30
CA MET A 32 -14.67 8.48 17.68
C MET A 32 -13.42 9.18 18.21
N PRO A 33 -12.44 8.48 18.82
CA PRO A 33 -11.15 9.06 19.15
C PRO A 33 -10.42 9.62 17.92
N ILE A 34 -9.75 10.75 18.07
CA ILE A 34 -8.99 11.39 16.99
C ILE A 34 -7.89 10.48 16.43
N THR A 35 -7.26 9.70 17.29
CA THR A 35 -6.27 8.67 16.92
C THR A 35 -6.86 7.65 15.94
N LEU A 36 -8.09 7.17 16.17
CA LEU A 36 -8.74 6.24 15.25
C LEU A 36 -9.03 6.86 13.88
N LEU A 37 -9.49 8.11 13.84
CA LEU A 37 -9.70 8.79 12.55
C LEU A 37 -8.38 8.94 11.79
N TYR A 38 -7.30 9.27 12.51
CA TYR A 38 -5.98 9.40 11.93
C TYR A 38 -5.51 8.09 11.28
N GLN A 39 -5.55 6.96 12.00
CA GLN A 39 -5.22 5.65 11.43
C GLN A 39 -6.13 5.25 10.26
N ALA A 40 -7.42 5.58 10.31
CA ALA A 40 -8.33 5.35 9.20
C ALA A 40 -7.89 6.15 7.95
N GLY A 41 -7.50 7.41 8.13
CA GLY A 41 -6.93 8.24 7.07
C GLY A 41 -5.63 7.67 6.50
N ILE A 42 -4.73 7.17 7.35
CA ILE A 42 -3.50 6.49 6.90
C ILE A 42 -3.81 5.23 6.09
N SER A 43 -4.81 4.44 6.50
CA SER A 43 -5.23 3.24 5.77
C SER A 43 -5.77 3.57 4.38
N VAL A 44 -6.59 4.62 4.25
CA VAL A 44 -7.08 5.13 2.96
C VAL A 44 -5.92 5.65 2.11
N GLY A 45 -5.01 6.42 2.72
CA GLY A 45 -3.79 6.89 2.06
C GLY A 45 -2.97 5.72 1.50
N ALA A 46 -2.71 4.69 2.31
CA ALA A 46 -2.00 3.49 1.89
C ALA A 46 -2.66 2.79 0.70
N ALA A 47 -3.99 2.66 0.69
CA ALA A 47 -4.73 2.10 -0.44
C ALA A 47 -4.50 2.91 -1.74
N ILE A 48 -4.53 4.25 -1.65
CA ILE A 48 -4.27 5.13 -2.79
C ILE A 48 -2.83 4.96 -3.28
N VAL A 49 -1.85 4.94 -2.37
CA VAL A 49 -0.44 4.74 -2.73
C VAL A 49 -0.23 3.40 -3.40
N TRP A 50 -0.87 2.34 -2.93
CA TRP A 50 -0.78 1.01 -3.54
C TRP A 50 -1.42 0.97 -4.92
N PHE A 51 -2.57 1.63 -5.10
CA PHE A 51 -3.19 1.79 -6.42
C PHE A 51 -2.29 2.56 -7.40
N LEU A 52 -1.61 3.61 -6.94
CA LEU A 52 -0.63 4.32 -7.77
C LEU A 52 0.61 3.44 -8.04
N ALA A 53 1.04 2.63 -7.09
CA ALA A 53 2.16 1.72 -7.24
C ALA A 53 1.91 0.67 -8.33
N THR A 54 0.71 0.08 -8.37
CA THR A 54 0.34 -0.88 -9.43
C THR A 54 0.27 -0.23 -10.81
N LYS A 55 -0.12 1.06 -10.90
CA LYS A 55 -0.19 1.78 -12.18
C LYS A 55 1.17 2.25 -12.71
N PHE A 56 2.07 2.71 -11.83
CA PHE A 56 3.27 3.44 -12.26
C PHE A 56 4.60 2.81 -11.85
N ALA A 57 4.61 1.91 -10.87
CA ALA A 57 5.81 1.22 -10.40
C ALA A 57 5.82 -0.27 -10.77
N TRP A 58 4.71 -0.80 -11.27
CA TRP A 58 4.61 -2.20 -11.66
C TRP A 58 5.50 -2.53 -12.87
N PRO A 59 6.39 -3.52 -12.77
CA PRO A 59 7.33 -3.86 -13.84
C PRO A 59 6.65 -4.66 -14.96
N HIS A 60 6.24 -3.98 -16.03
CA HIS A 60 5.54 -4.62 -17.16
C HIS A 60 6.41 -5.63 -17.94
N HIS A 61 7.73 -5.50 -17.89
CA HIS A 61 8.64 -6.48 -18.52
C HIS A 61 8.53 -7.89 -17.90
N LEU A 62 8.01 -8.02 -16.67
CA LEU A 62 7.76 -9.32 -16.05
C LEU A 62 6.47 -9.98 -16.58
N GLU A 63 5.52 -9.18 -17.09
CA GLU A 63 4.29 -9.69 -17.68
C GLU A 63 4.56 -10.32 -19.05
N GLU A 64 5.49 -9.75 -19.82
CA GLU A 64 5.92 -10.28 -21.12
C GLU A 64 6.57 -11.67 -20.96
N ILE A 65 7.46 -11.83 -19.98
CA ILE A 65 8.11 -13.12 -19.66
C ILE A 65 7.09 -14.17 -19.19
N ALA A 66 6.07 -13.75 -18.43
CA ALA A 66 5.00 -14.64 -17.96
C ALA A 66 4.06 -15.09 -19.10
N GLN A 67 3.86 -14.26 -20.12
CA GLN A 67 3.05 -14.61 -21.30
C GLN A 67 3.81 -15.49 -22.30
N ASP A 68 5.13 -15.33 -22.40
CA ASP A 68 5.98 -16.11 -23.30
C ASP A 68 6.39 -17.49 -22.75
N THR A 69 6.10 -17.79 -21.48
CA THR A 69 6.29 -19.14 -20.92
C THR A 69 5.07 -19.99 -21.27
N PRO A 70 5.14 -20.92 -22.25
CA PRO A 70 4.04 -21.84 -22.50
C PRO A 70 3.92 -22.71 -21.24
N ALA A 71 2.69 -22.85 -20.74
CA ALA A 71 2.36 -23.73 -19.62
C ALA A 71 3.12 -25.05 -19.80
N GLN A 72 4.19 -25.23 -19.03
CA GLN A 72 5.01 -26.41 -19.09
C GLN A 72 4.08 -27.59 -18.78
N GLU A 73 3.93 -28.45 -19.78
CA GLU A 73 3.34 -29.77 -19.69
C GLU A 73 3.86 -30.43 -18.42
N THR A 74 3.08 -30.39 -17.34
CA THR A 74 3.24 -31.36 -16.26
C THR A 74 2.54 -32.61 -16.75
N GLY A 75 3.15 -33.23 -17.76
CA GLY A 75 2.91 -34.60 -18.13
C GLY A 75 3.36 -35.44 -16.94
N GLU A 76 2.38 -35.87 -16.17
CA GLU A 76 2.46 -37.01 -15.29
C GLU A 76 2.88 -38.21 -16.16
N THR A 77 4.19 -38.47 -16.23
CA THR A 77 4.73 -39.75 -16.70
C THR A 77 5.63 -40.29 -15.62
N GLU A 78 5.04 -41.05 -14.69
CA GLU A 78 5.59 -42.31 -14.18
C GLU A 78 4.45 -43.28 -13.83
#